data_AF-A0A838VMW3-F1
#
_entry.id   AF-A0A838VMW3-F1
#
_cell.length_a   1.000
_cell.length_b   1.000
_cell.length_c   1.000
_cell.angle_alpha   90.00
_cell.angle_beta   90.00
_cell.angle_gamma   90.00
#
_symmetry.space_group_name_H-M   'P 1'
#
loop_
_entity.id
_entity.type
_entity.pdbx_description
1 polymer ?
#
loop_
_entity_poly.entity_id
_entity_poly.type
_entity_poly.pdbx_seq_one_letter_code
_entity_poly.pdbx_strand_id
1 'polypeptide(L)'
;MQNTRLNNLVDTITLALRQWLINPWRRLSLLVISLLFGFFLGTAISTTAGQTAEWDIVGAAIVVLLTEIISRIFYTRNRQAGKSLLLECLNTLKIGMTYSLFIEAFKLGS
;
A
#
# COMPACT_ATOMS: atom_id res chain seq x y z
N MET A 1 6.81 29.42 -11.56
CA MET A 1 5.42 28.92 -11.56
C MET A 1 4.53 30.06 -11.09
N GLN A 2 3.45 30.38 -11.80
CA GLN A 2 2.61 31.54 -11.48
C GLN A 2 1.93 31.35 -10.11
N ASN A 3 2.10 32.32 -9.21
CA ASN A 3 1.42 32.37 -7.91
C ASN A 3 -0.07 32.66 -8.11
N THR A 4 -0.83 31.67 -8.55
CA THR A 4 -2.29 31.74 -8.54
C THR A 4 -2.79 31.44 -7.12
N ARG A 5 -3.92 32.02 -6.72
CA ARG A 5 -4.54 31.76 -5.40
C ARG A 5 -4.75 30.26 -5.13
N LEU A 6 -4.99 29.49 -6.19
CA LEU A 6 -5.13 28.03 -6.16
C LEU A 6 -3.80 27.35 -5.83
N ASN A 7 -2.69 27.82 -6.41
CA ASN A 7 -1.36 27.30 -6.09
C ASN A 7 -0.99 27.54 -4.63
N ASN A 8 -1.25 28.74 -4.10
CA ASN A 8 -1.01 29.03 -2.68
C ASN A 8 -1.86 28.16 -1.74
N LEU A 9 -3.11 27.86 -2.13
CA LEU A 9 -4.00 26.97 -1.37
C LEU A 9 -3.46 25.54 -1.33
N VAL A 10 -3.04 25.01 -2.49
CA VAL A 10 -2.44 23.67 -2.61
C VAL A 10 -1.12 23.60 -1.83
N ASP A 11 -0.27 24.62 -1.91
CA ASP A 11 0.99 24.69 -1.18
C ASP A 11 0.77 24.73 0.34
N THR A 12 -0.26 25.46 0.80
CA THR A 12 -0.59 25.53 2.23
C THR A 12 -1.14 24.20 2.74
N ILE A 13 -2.02 23.54 1.96
CA ILE A 13 -2.56 22.22 2.29
C ILE A 13 -1.44 21.19 2.36
N THR A 14 -0.54 21.16 1.39
CA THR A 14 0.57 20.19 1.36
C THR A 14 1.53 20.40 2.52
N LEU A 15 1.84 21.66 2.89
CA LEU A 15 2.64 21.99 4.06
C LEU A 15 1.96 21.56 5.37
N ALA A 16 0.67 21.85 5.53
CA ALA A 16 -0.10 21.43 6.69
C ALA A 16 -0.20 19.90 6.80
N LEU A 17 -0.43 19.20 5.68
CA LEU A 17 -0.43 17.73 5.63
C LEU A 17 0.94 17.18 6.06
N ARG A 18 2.02 17.78 5.56
CA ARG A 18 3.38 17.34 5.87
C ARG A 18 3.71 17.56 7.34
N GLN A 19 3.34 18.70 7.92
CA GLN A 19 3.50 18.96 9.35
C GLN A 19 2.64 18.02 10.21
N TRP A 20 1.41 17.74 9.78
CA TRP A 20 0.50 16.83 10.47
C TRP A 20 1.05 15.39 10.51
N LEU A 21 1.75 14.99 9.45
CA LEU A 21 2.37 13.66 9.26
C LEU A 21 3.71 13.46 9.99
N ILE A 22 4.35 14.52 10.51
CA ILE A 22 5.62 14.40 11.26
C ILE A 22 5.43 13.71 12.63
N ASN A 23 4.22 13.76 13.21
CA ASN A 23 3.98 13.14 14.52
C ASN A 23 4.18 11.61 14.45
N PRO A 24 5.10 11.03 15.24
CA PRO A 24 5.45 9.60 15.18
C PRO A 24 4.25 8.68 15.42
N TRP A 25 3.31 9.08 16.29
CA TRP A 25 2.10 8.30 16.59
C TRP A 25 1.14 8.24 15.40
N ARG A 26 1.01 9.34 14.65
CA ARG A 26 0.15 9.38 13.45
C ARG A 26 0.77 8.59 12.32
N ARG A 27 2.09 8.69 12.15
CA ARG A 27 2.84 7.84 11.22
C ARG A 27 2.61 6.36 11.53
N LEU A 28 2.76 5.95 12.79
CA LEU A 28 2.51 4.56 13.20
C LEU A 28 1.06 4.15 12.90
N SER A 29 0.09 4.98 13.26
CA SER A 29 -1.33 4.71 12.99
C SER A 29 -1.60 4.51 11.51
N LEU A 30 -1.05 5.35 10.64
CA LEU A 30 -1.20 5.20 9.19
C LEU A 30 -0.56 3.91 8.66
N LEU A 31 0.60 3.52 9.18
CA LEU A 31 1.23 2.25 8.80
C LEU A 31 0.39 1.05 9.26
N VAL A 32 -0.18 1.08 10.47
CA VAL A 32 -1.07 0.02 10.97
C VAL A 32 -2.35 -0.05 10.15
N ILE A 33 -2.98 1.09 9.84
CA ILE A 33 -4.15 1.14 8.97
C ILE A 33 -3.81 0.56 7.60
N SER A 34 -2.67 0.93 7.03
CA SER A 34 -2.20 0.43 5.74
C SER A 34 -1.97 -1.10 5.76
N LEU A 35 -1.41 -1.62 6.86
CA LEU A 35 -1.20 -3.05 7.08
C LEU A 35 -2.54 -3.79 7.12
N LEU A 36 -3.47 -3.35 7.97
CA LEU A 36 -4.78 -3.96 8.15
C LEU A 36 -5.63 -3.89 6.87
N PHE A 37 -5.53 -2.78 6.15
CA PHE A 37 -6.18 -2.62 4.86
C PHE A 37 -5.59 -3.58 3.82
N GLY A 38 -4.26 -3.74 3.79
CA GLY A 38 -3.60 -4.76 2.97
C GLY A 38 -4.10 -6.17 3.29
N PHE A 39 -4.20 -6.50 4.58
CA PHE A 39 -4.73 -7.79 5.03
C PHE A 39 -6.16 -8.02 4.53
N PHE A 40 -7.04 -7.03 4.68
CA PHE A 40 -8.40 -7.08 4.18
C PHE A 40 -8.45 -7.31 2.65
N LEU A 41 -7.63 -6.61 1.87
CA LEU A 41 -7.55 -6.81 0.42
C LEU A 41 -7.12 -8.24 0.06
N GLY A 42 -6.13 -8.80 0.77
CA GLY A 42 -5.71 -10.19 0.59
C GLY A 42 -6.87 -11.18 0.78
N THR A 43 -7.65 -11.01 1.86
CA THR A 43 -8.83 -11.84 2.11
C THR A 43 -9.90 -11.67 1.04
N ALA A 44 -10.18 -10.44 0.61
CA ALA A 44 -11.20 -10.14 -0.40
C ALA A 44 -10.84 -10.71 -1.78
N ILE A 45 -9.56 -10.68 -2.15
CA ILE A 45 -9.06 -11.28 -3.39
C ILE A 45 -9.20 -12.80 -3.33
N SER A 46 -8.79 -13.41 -2.21
CA SER A 46 -8.90 -14.87 -2.03
C SER A 46 -10.35 -15.36 -2.09
N THR A 47 -11.30 -14.64 -1.48
CA THR A 47 -12.72 -15.03 -1.51
C THR A 47 -13.32 -14.83 -2.90
N THR A 48 -12.95 -13.76 -3.60
CA THR A 48 -13.47 -13.49 -4.95
C THR A 48 -12.93 -14.49 -5.97
N ALA A 49 -11.63 -14.81 -5.92
CA ALA A 49 -10.99 -15.79 -6.80
C ALA A 49 -11.55 -17.21 -6.54
N GLY A 50 -11.67 -17.59 -5.27
CA GLY A 50 -12.18 -18.90 -4.85
C GLY A 50 -13.64 -19.19 -5.16
N GLN A 51 -14.47 -18.19 -5.52
CA GLN A 51 -15.89 -18.42 -5.85
C GLN A 51 -16.10 -19.11 -7.19
N THR A 52 -15.23 -18.89 -8.18
CA THR A 52 -15.45 -19.40 -9.55
C THR A 52 -14.29 -20.22 -10.10
N ALA A 53 -13.14 -20.30 -9.41
CA ALA A 53 -11.93 -21.07 -9.75
C ALA A 53 -11.28 -20.79 -11.13
N GLU A 54 -11.99 -20.17 -12.07
CA GLU A 54 -11.52 -19.81 -13.41
C GLU A 54 -10.58 -18.59 -13.38
N TRP A 55 -10.76 -17.70 -12.41
CA TRP A 55 -10.02 -16.42 -12.34
C TRP A 55 -8.70 -16.50 -11.57
N ASP A 56 -8.34 -17.66 -11.02
CA ASP A 56 -7.18 -17.81 -10.13
C ASP A 56 -5.86 -17.43 -10.81
N ILE A 57 -5.67 -17.84 -12.08
CA ILE A 57 -4.44 -17.55 -12.84
C ILE A 57 -4.30 -16.04 -13.11
N VAL A 58 -5.40 -15.40 -13.54
CA VAL A 58 -5.41 -13.96 -13.86
C VAL A 58 -5.25 -13.15 -12.58
N GLY A 59 -5.93 -13.54 -11.50
CA GLY A 59 -5.80 -12.93 -10.19
C GLY A 59 -4.37 -13.00 -9.65
N ALA A 60 -3.75 -14.18 -9.72
CA ALA A 60 -2.36 -14.36 -9.32
C ALA A 60 -1.41 -13.49 -10.14
N ALA A 61 -1.59 -13.41 -11.46
CA ALA A 61 -0.78 -12.56 -12.34
C ALA A 61 -0.89 -11.07 -11.96
N ILE A 62 -2.10 -10.58 -11.69
CA ILE A 62 -2.35 -9.19 -11.28
C ILE A 62 -1.68 -8.90 -9.93
N VAL A 63 -1.84 -9.81 -8.95
CA VAL A 63 -1.23 -9.67 -7.62
C VAL A 63 0.30 -9.63 -7.74
N VAL A 64 0.91 -10.55 -8.47
CA VAL A 64 2.36 -10.59 -8.67
C VAL A 64 2.84 -9.30 -9.36
N LEU A 65 2.17 -8.86 -10.42
CA LEU A 65 2.51 -7.62 -11.12
C LEU A 65 2.43 -6.41 -10.19
N LEU A 66 1.38 -6.28 -9.38
CA LEU A 66 1.24 -5.20 -8.40
C LEU A 66 2.36 -5.23 -7.35
N THR A 67 2.64 -6.40 -6.77
CA THR A 67 3.71 -6.54 -5.77
C THR A 67 5.09 -6.22 -6.34
N GLU A 68 5.35 -6.58 -7.60
CA GLU A 68 6.60 -6.28 -8.29
C GLU A 68 6.71 -4.79 -8.61
N ILE A 69 5.65 -4.14 -9.07
CA ILE A 69 5.63 -2.67 -9.28
C ILE A 69 5.93 -1.94 -7.98
N ILE A 70 5.28 -2.31 -6.88
CA ILE A 70 5.51 -1.67 -5.57
C ILE A 70 6.97 -1.87 -5.14
N SER A 71 7.51 -3.07 -5.33
CA SER A 71 8.90 -3.39 -4.99
C SER A 71 9.87 -2.59 -5.86
N ARG A 72 9.66 -2.54 -7.17
CA ARG A 72 10.46 -1.72 -8.09
C ARG A 72 10.44 -0.25 -7.68
N ILE A 73 9.28 0.33 -7.37
CA ILE A 73 9.17 1.73 -6.93
C ILE A 73 9.93 1.96 -5.62
N PHE A 74 9.82 1.01 -4.68
CA PHE A 74 10.48 1.11 -3.38
C PHE A 74 12.00 1.01 -3.47
N TYR A 75 12.52 0.09 -4.28
CA TYR A 75 13.96 -0.17 -4.41
C TYR A 75 14.67 0.71 -5.45
N THR A 76 13.95 1.23 -6.45
CA THR A 76 14.54 2.17 -7.44
C THR A 76 14.85 3.53 -6.82
N ARG A 77 14.17 3.90 -5.74
CA ARG A 77 14.39 5.19 -5.08
C ARG A 77 15.63 5.12 -4.18
N ASN A 78 16.61 5.96 -4.47
CA ASN A 78 17.89 6.01 -3.73
C ASN A 78 17.64 6.11 -2.21
N ARG A 79 18.32 5.25 -1.43
CA ARG A 79 18.20 5.11 0.05
C ARG A 79 18.39 6.44 0.81
N GLN A 80 19.01 7.44 0.18
CA GLN A 80 19.32 8.75 0.76
C GLN A 80 18.20 9.79 0.61
N ALA A 81 17.25 9.61 -0.32
CA ALA A 81 16.08 10.47 -0.41
C ALA A 81 15.08 9.98 0.65
N GLY A 82 14.91 10.75 1.74
CA GLY A 82 14.07 10.38 2.89
C GLY A 82 12.79 9.63 2.53
N LYS A 83 12.53 8.52 3.22
CA LYS A 83 11.41 7.62 2.93
C LYS A 83 10.10 8.41 2.98
N SER A 84 9.45 8.55 1.83
CA SER A 84 8.11 9.13 1.78
C SER A 84 7.15 8.23 2.55
N LEU A 85 6.37 8.84 3.45
CA LEU A 85 5.32 8.15 4.20
C LEU A 85 4.37 7.36 3.30
N LEU A 86 4.05 7.88 2.12
CA LEU A 86 3.21 7.18 1.15
C LEU A 86 3.87 5.90 0.62
N LEU A 87 5.18 5.93 0.37
CA LEU A 87 5.91 4.73 -0.08
C LEU A 87 6.01 3.70 1.04
N GLU A 88 6.19 4.14 2.29
CA GLU A 88 6.15 3.24 3.44
C GLU A 88 4.77 2.62 3.61
N CYS A 89 3.69 3.40 3.51
CA CYS A 89 2.34 2.88 3.55
C CYS A 89 2.09 1.85 2.44
N LEU A 90 2.46 2.14 1.19
CA LEU A 90 2.32 1.19 0.07
C LEU A 90 3.09 -0.11 0.31
N ASN A 91 4.31 -0.01 0.85
CA ASN A 91 5.09 -1.21 1.16
C ASN A 91 4.48 -2.00 2.33
N THR A 92 3.96 -1.33 3.36
CA THR A 92 3.27 -1.97 4.48
C THR A 92 1.94 -2.60 4.06
N LEU A 93 1.22 -1.98 3.13
CA LEU A 93 0.02 -2.55 2.51
C LEU A 93 0.36 -3.83 1.75
N LYS A 94 1.41 -3.79 0.94
CA LYS A 94 1.94 -4.98 0.24
C LYS A 94 2.23 -6.12 1.23
N ILE A 95 2.91 -5.81 2.33
CA ILE A 95 3.22 -6.81 3.38
C ILE A 95 1.92 -7.41 3.95
N GLY A 96 0.97 -6.58 4.38
CA GLY A 96 -0.31 -7.05 4.93
C GLY A 96 -1.08 -7.93 3.96
N MET A 97 -1.11 -7.56 2.68
CA MET A 97 -1.77 -8.33 1.63
C MET A 97 -1.10 -9.69 1.40
N THR A 98 0.23 -9.72 1.25
CA THR A 98 0.96 -10.99 1.07
C THR A 98 0.77 -11.93 2.25
N TYR A 99 0.82 -11.40 3.49
CA TYR A 99 0.63 -12.19 4.70
C TYR A 99 -0.76 -12.83 4.77
N SER A 100 -1.80 -12.07 4.43
CA SER A 100 -3.17 -12.60 4.36
C SER A 100 -3.31 -13.73 3.35
N LEU A 101 -2.75 -13.57 2.15
CA LEU A 101 -2.79 -14.62 1.11
C LEU A 101 -2.09 -15.90 1.56
N PHE A 102 -0.95 -15.81 2.24
CA PHE A 102 -0.27 -16.97 2.80
C PHE A 102 -1.12 -17.70 3.86
N ILE A 103 -1.82 -16.95 4.71
CA ILE A 103 -2.71 -17.54 5.72
C ILE A 103 -3.89 -18.26 5.05
N GLU A 104 -4.52 -17.66 4.05
CA GLU A 104 -5.63 -18.31 3.32
C GLU A 104 -5.15 -19.57 2.59
N ALA A 105 -3.97 -19.54 1.96
CA ALA A 105 -3.36 -20.72 1.36
C ALA A 105 -3.10 -21.83 2.38
N PHE A 106 -2.62 -21.48 3.58
CA PHE A 106 -2.41 -22.45 4.67
C PHE A 106 -3.72 -23.05 5.15
N LYS A 107 -4.78 -22.24 5.29
CA LYS A 107 -6.13 -22.70 5.70
C LYS A 107 -6.75 -23.69 4.70
N LEU A 108 -6.47 -23.53 3.40
CA LEU A 108 -6.98 -24.40 2.35
C LEU A 108 -6.08 -25.64 2.10
N GLY A 109 -4.82 -25.57 2.49
CA GLY A 109 -3.85 -26.65 2.32
C GLY A 109 -3.78 -27.66 3.47
N SER A 110 -4.45 -27.41 4.60
CA SER A 110 -4.60 -28.32 5.74
C SER A 110 -5.94 -29.07 5.70
#